data_AF-A0A0M8WBP5-F1
#
_entry.id   AF-A0A0M8WBP5-F1
#
_cell.length_a   1.000
_cell.length_b   1.000
_cell.length_c   1.000
_cell.angle_alpha   90.00
_cell.angle_beta   90.00
_cell.angle_gamma   90.00
#
_symmetry.space_group_name_H-M   'P 1'
#
loop_
_entity.id
_entity.type
_entity.pdbx_description
1 polymer ?
#
loop_
_entity_poly.entity_id
_entity_poly.type
_entity_poly.pdbx_seq_one_letter_code
_entity_poly.pdbx_strand_id
1 'polypeptide(L)'
;MKLNGVLAIRQSWCAPGEPVLVCVPGGRGAMRFDVGGLDWWGKPERGVVGKVVAGVASVPFALATADDWQDSATPPNVVVFGPRPDALAMRPWQSLDGSAQVWCVLTPRRFAWVAAVEESEGPEQEVSLLDQVRGFAKTAKDVLSGKGLYPAHRPVETVAIRSVGELPRAQIAGIAVAERKLPRKNLTYRDAHVLRVSFVDGSGVDLLAGPRPDQAHRLLAMANGQG
;
A
#
# COMPACT_ATOMS: atom_id res chain seq x y z
N MET A 1 -11.59 0.76 -18.95
CA MET A 1 -11.07 0.11 -17.72
C MET A 1 -9.55 0.12 -17.83
N LYS A 2 -8.87 0.74 -16.86
CA LYS A 2 -7.40 0.85 -16.85
C LYS A 2 -6.81 -0.27 -16.00
N LEU A 3 -5.66 -0.82 -16.39
CA LEU A 3 -4.90 -1.79 -15.58
C LEU A 3 -4.24 -1.07 -14.39
N ASN A 4 -4.20 -1.72 -13.23
CA ASN A 4 -3.58 -1.20 -12.00
C ASN A 4 -2.52 -2.18 -11.44
N GLY A 5 -1.99 -1.86 -10.25
CA GLY A 5 -1.00 -2.71 -9.57
C GLY A 5 0.32 -2.82 -10.34
N VAL A 6 0.90 -4.02 -10.39
CA VAL A 6 2.28 -4.24 -10.88
C VAL A 6 2.49 -3.75 -12.32
N LEU A 7 1.50 -3.91 -13.20
CA LEU A 7 1.61 -3.47 -14.60
C LEU A 7 1.66 -1.95 -14.71
N ALA A 8 0.79 -1.25 -13.98
CA ALA A 8 0.77 0.20 -13.92
C ALA A 8 2.06 0.76 -13.29
N ILE A 9 2.53 0.15 -12.21
CA ILE A 9 3.78 0.51 -11.52
C ILE A 9 4.97 0.35 -12.47
N ARG A 10 5.06 -0.78 -13.18
CA ARG A 10 6.14 -1.03 -14.13
C ARG A 10 6.13 -0.05 -15.31
N GLN A 11 4.95 0.34 -15.79
CA GLN A 11 4.82 1.22 -16.95
C GLN A 11 5.06 2.70 -16.60
N SER A 12 4.61 3.16 -15.44
CA SER A 12 4.55 4.61 -15.13
C SER A 12 5.49 5.07 -14.01
N TRP A 13 6.04 4.17 -13.20
CA TRP A 13 6.85 4.52 -12.04
C TRP A 13 8.27 3.92 -12.05
N CYS A 14 8.43 2.67 -12.52
CA CYS A 14 9.74 2.04 -12.64
C CYS A 14 10.58 2.71 -13.73
N ALA A 15 11.90 2.81 -13.52
CA ALA A 15 12.82 3.18 -14.59
C ALA A 15 12.82 2.11 -15.71
N PRO A 16 13.18 2.45 -16.96
CA PRO A 16 13.29 1.47 -18.03
C PRO A 16 14.18 0.29 -17.64
N GLY A 17 13.64 -0.92 -17.71
CA GLY A 17 14.35 -2.16 -17.34
C GLY A 17 14.44 -2.44 -15.83
N GLU A 18 13.92 -1.59 -14.96
CA GLU A 18 13.87 -1.84 -13.52
C GLU A 18 12.78 -2.88 -13.19
N PRO A 19 13.14 -4.07 -12.65
CA PRO A 19 12.15 -5.06 -12.27
C PRO A 19 11.48 -4.71 -10.95
N VAL A 20 10.19 -5.04 -10.83
CA VAL A 20 9.48 -5.10 -9.56
C VAL A 20 9.77 -6.45 -8.93
N LEU A 21 10.44 -6.46 -7.78
CA LEU A 21 10.80 -7.69 -7.07
C LEU A 21 9.65 -8.15 -6.16
N VAL A 22 9.06 -7.21 -5.42
CA VAL A 22 7.90 -7.47 -4.56
C VAL A 22 6.93 -6.30 -4.69
N CYS A 23 5.63 -6.61 -4.77
CA CYS A 23 4.56 -5.62 -4.75
C CYS A 23 3.41 -6.16 -3.94
N VAL A 24 3.04 -5.47 -2.85
CA VAL A 24 1.89 -5.83 -2.02
C VAL A 24 0.96 -4.64 -1.82
N PRO A 25 -0.37 -4.87 -1.76
CA PRO A 25 -1.31 -3.82 -1.38
C PRO A 25 -0.95 -3.21 -0.01
N GLY A 26 -0.97 -1.89 0.07
CA GLY A 26 -0.61 -1.11 1.26
C GLY A 26 -1.63 -0.01 1.60
N GLY A 27 -2.87 -0.11 1.14
CA GLY A 27 -3.92 0.84 1.52
C GLY A 27 -4.31 0.75 3.01
N ARG A 28 -5.10 1.70 3.50
CA ARG A 28 -5.53 1.77 4.92
C ARG A 28 -6.15 0.46 5.46
N GLY A 29 -6.93 -0.24 4.62
CA GLY A 29 -7.51 -1.54 5.00
C GLY A 29 -6.46 -2.66 5.16
N ALA A 30 -5.40 -2.61 4.35
CA ALA A 30 -4.37 -3.64 4.25
C ALA A 30 -3.13 -3.38 5.12
N MET A 31 -3.07 -2.25 5.83
CA MET A 31 -1.90 -1.86 6.63
C MET A 31 -2.20 -1.62 8.10
N ARG A 32 -1.27 -2.04 8.97
CA ARG A 32 -1.32 -1.78 10.42
C ARG A 32 0.04 -1.29 10.94
N PHE A 33 0.06 -0.82 12.18
CA PHE A 33 1.21 -0.15 12.77
C PHE A 33 1.63 -0.81 14.09
N ASP A 34 2.93 -0.98 14.25
CA ASP A 34 3.61 -1.48 15.44
C ASP A 34 4.73 -0.49 15.77
N VAL A 35 4.31 0.74 16.12
CA VAL A 35 5.20 1.90 16.24
C VAL A 35 5.03 2.51 17.62
N GLY A 36 6.15 2.76 18.31
CA GLY A 36 6.14 3.37 19.63
C GLY A 36 5.33 4.68 19.66
N GLY A 37 4.34 4.76 20.56
CA GLY A 37 3.47 5.93 20.72
C GLY A 37 2.25 5.96 19.79
N LEU A 38 2.10 4.98 18.90
CA LEU A 38 0.92 4.79 18.05
C LEU A 38 0.21 3.47 18.38
N ASP A 39 -1.12 3.47 18.25
CA ASP A 39 -1.92 2.27 18.31
C ASP A 39 -1.81 1.45 17.02
N TRP A 40 -2.45 0.28 17.00
CA TRP A 40 -2.45 -0.65 15.86
C TRP A 40 -2.96 -0.04 14.54
N TRP A 41 -3.67 1.08 14.63
CA TRP A 41 -4.25 1.82 13.50
C TRP A 41 -3.45 3.06 13.12
N GLY A 42 -2.32 3.30 13.78
CA GLY A 42 -1.45 4.46 13.53
C GLY A 42 -1.95 5.75 14.19
N LYS A 43 -2.93 5.68 15.11
CA LYS A 43 -3.38 6.84 15.89
C LYS A 43 -2.54 6.97 17.16
N PRO A 44 -2.28 8.19 17.67
CA PRO A 44 -1.58 8.35 18.94
C PRO A 44 -2.26 7.55 20.07
N GLU A 45 -1.47 6.83 20.87
CA GLU A 45 -2.02 6.07 22.00
C GLU A 45 -2.69 7.01 23.01
N ARG A 46 -3.95 6.75 23.35
CA ARG A 46 -4.70 7.50 24.36
C ARG A 46 -4.14 7.18 25.75
N GLY A 47 -3.10 7.90 26.16
CA GLY A 47 -2.49 7.77 27.49
C GLY A 47 -1.09 8.37 27.64
N VAL A 48 -0.38 8.61 26.54
CA VAL A 48 1.01 9.15 26.58
C VAL A 48 1.06 10.69 26.46
N VAL A 49 -0.07 11.34 26.17
CA VAL A 49 -0.21 12.81 26.03
C VAL A 49 -0.19 13.56 27.39
N GLY A 50 0.12 12.87 28.50
CA GLY A 50 0.07 13.44 29.84
C GLY A 50 1.34 14.12 30.36
N LYS A 51 2.52 13.97 29.73
CA LYS A 51 3.80 14.44 30.34
C LYS A 51 4.90 14.85 29.36
N VAL A 52 4.60 15.63 28.31
CA VAL A 52 5.67 16.41 27.65
C VAL A 52 5.28 17.88 27.60
N VAL A 53 6.02 18.61 28.42
CA VAL A 53 6.00 20.06 28.63
C VAL A 53 6.44 20.76 27.33
N ALA A 54 5.66 21.78 26.97
CA ALA A 54 5.95 22.95 26.13
C ALA A 54 7.23 22.94 25.26
N GLY A 55 7.05 22.94 23.93
CA GLY A 55 8.08 23.45 23.01
C GLY A 55 7.96 22.98 21.56
N VAL A 56 7.31 23.79 20.73
CA VAL A 56 7.52 23.92 19.27
C VAL A 56 7.24 22.70 18.38
N ALA A 57 6.05 22.67 17.76
CA ALA A 57 5.82 22.57 16.32
C ALA A 57 4.38 22.07 16.06
N SER A 58 3.55 22.96 15.54
CA SER A 58 2.21 22.66 15.05
C SER A 58 2.27 21.73 13.84
N VAL A 59 2.16 20.42 14.06
CA VAL A 59 1.87 19.46 12.99
C VAL A 59 0.34 19.33 12.90
N PRO A 60 -0.30 19.70 11.78
CA PRO A 60 -1.73 19.53 11.62
C PRO A 60 -2.02 18.03 11.46
N PHE A 61 -2.36 17.37 12.57
CA PHE A 61 -2.88 16.01 12.56
C PHE A 61 -4.34 16.10 12.08
N ALA A 62 -4.57 15.79 10.81
CA ALA A 62 -5.92 15.68 10.26
C ALA A 62 -6.67 14.58 11.03
N LEU A 63 -7.60 14.99 11.90
CA LEU A 63 -8.60 14.13 12.54
C LEU A 63 -9.59 13.66 11.46
N ALA A 64 -9.19 12.64 10.69
CA ALA A 64 -10.11 11.91 9.85
C ALA A 64 -11.08 11.15 10.76
N THR A 65 -12.38 11.39 10.55
CA THR A 65 -13.49 10.70 11.19
C THR A 65 -13.31 9.19 11.06
N ALA A 66 -13.53 8.49 12.18
CA ALA A 66 -13.48 7.04 12.21
C ALA A 66 -14.71 6.50 11.49
N ASP A 67 -14.58 6.25 10.20
CA ASP A 67 -15.46 5.29 9.55
C ASP A 67 -15.25 3.93 10.22
N ASP A 68 -16.36 3.28 10.54
CA ASP A 68 -16.48 1.94 11.11
C ASP A 68 -15.93 0.91 10.12
N TRP A 69 -14.60 0.84 9.99
CA TRP A 69 -13.94 -0.19 9.21
C TRP A 69 -14.03 -1.51 9.97
N GLN A 70 -15.10 -2.23 9.65
CA GLN A 70 -15.49 -3.55 10.12
C GLN A 70 -14.27 -4.44 10.34
N ASP A 71 -14.24 -5.06 11.52
CA ASP A 71 -13.20 -5.95 12.02
C ASP A 71 -13.11 -7.21 11.15
N SER A 72 -12.50 -7.10 9.98
CA SER A 72 -12.32 -8.22 9.06
C SER A 72 -11.37 -9.23 9.71
N ALA A 73 -11.76 -10.50 9.74
CA ALA A 73 -10.90 -11.59 10.19
C ALA A 73 -9.61 -11.74 9.36
N THR A 74 -9.49 -11.03 8.23
CA THR A 74 -8.33 -11.06 7.35
C THR A 74 -7.16 -10.26 7.96
N PRO A 75 -5.97 -10.89 8.11
CA PRO A 75 -4.75 -10.19 8.50
C PRO A 75 -4.37 -9.07 7.52
N PRO A 76 -3.64 -8.03 7.98
CA PRO A 76 -3.13 -7.02 7.07
C PRO A 76 -2.11 -7.62 6.11
N ASN A 77 -1.92 -6.98 4.96
CA ASN A 77 -0.85 -7.32 4.03
C ASN A 77 0.49 -6.75 4.50
N VAL A 78 0.45 -5.65 5.26
CA VAL A 78 1.64 -4.90 5.66
C VAL A 78 1.53 -4.45 7.11
N VAL A 79 2.63 -4.57 7.85
CA VAL A 79 2.77 -3.94 9.16
C VAL A 79 4.02 -3.06 9.16
N VAL A 80 3.82 -1.76 9.42
CA VAL A 80 4.92 -0.81 9.60
C VAL A 80 5.36 -0.86 11.05
N PHE A 81 6.65 -0.99 11.30
CA PHE A 81 7.21 -1.03 12.65
C PHE A 81 8.29 0.02 12.85
N GLY A 82 8.49 0.45 14.10
CA GLY A 82 9.58 1.36 14.43
C GLY A 82 9.51 1.91 15.84
N PRO A 83 10.60 2.55 16.30
CA PRO A 83 10.70 3.02 17.67
C PRO A 83 9.86 4.27 17.96
N ARG A 84 9.49 5.05 16.93
CA ARG A 84 8.87 6.37 17.07
C ARG A 84 8.06 6.80 15.84
N PRO A 85 7.09 7.74 15.97
CA PRO A 85 6.21 8.17 14.88
C PRO A 85 6.90 8.95 13.75
N ASP A 86 8.10 9.48 13.97
CA ASP A 86 8.89 10.22 12.97
C ASP A 86 9.97 9.36 12.27
N ALA A 87 9.95 8.05 12.49
CA ALA A 87 10.86 7.11 11.86
C ALA A 87 10.69 7.06 10.32
N LEU A 88 11.72 6.59 9.61
CA LEU A 88 11.76 6.54 8.15
C LEU A 88 10.55 5.82 7.55
N ALA A 89 10.16 4.68 8.13
CA ALA A 89 9.01 3.91 7.68
C ALA A 89 7.67 4.66 7.80
N MET A 90 7.60 5.68 8.67
CA MET A 90 6.39 6.45 8.95
C MET A 90 6.22 7.68 8.05
N ARG A 91 7.29 8.23 7.46
CA ARG A 91 7.22 9.47 6.66
C ARG A 91 6.21 9.43 5.51
N PRO A 92 6.12 8.36 4.69
CA PRO A 92 5.16 8.30 3.59
C PRO A 92 3.70 8.40 4.06
N TRP A 93 3.41 7.99 5.30
CA TRP A 93 2.05 7.95 5.85
C TRP A 93 1.45 9.33 6.11
N GLN A 94 2.29 10.32 6.36
CA GLN A 94 1.85 11.69 6.61
C GLN A 94 1.28 12.34 5.35
N SER A 95 1.63 11.83 4.17
CA SER A 95 1.23 12.37 2.87
C SER A 95 0.19 11.50 2.14
N LEU A 96 -0.38 10.49 2.83
CA LEU A 96 -1.35 9.58 2.23
C LEU A 96 -2.78 10.07 2.40
N ASP A 97 -3.39 10.36 1.25
CA ASP A 97 -4.83 10.55 1.14
C ASP A 97 -5.54 9.22 1.41
N GLY A 98 -6.58 9.25 2.23
CA GLY A 98 -7.24 8.04 2.72
C GLY A 98 -7.95 7.20 1.65
N SER A 99 -8.28 7.80 0.50
CA SER A 99 -9.01 7.15 -0.61
C SER A 99 -8.11 6.43 -1.61
N ALA A 100 -6.81 6.76 -1.66
CA ALA A 100 -5.94 6.28 -2.72
C ALA A 100 -5.63 4.79 -2.60
N GLN A 101 -5.59 4.08 -3.73
CA GLN A 101 -5.03 2.72 -3.79
C GLN A 101 -3.52 2.81 -3.66
N VAL A 102 -2.96 2.19 -2.61
CA VAL A 102 -1.53 2.23 -2.27
C VAL A 102 -0.91 0.84 -2.39
N TRP A 103 0.34 0.79 -2.84
CA TRP A 103 1.17 -0.41 -2.87
C TRP A 103 2.53 -0.16 -2.22
N CYS A 104 3.06 -1.16 -1.53
CA CYS A 104 4.47 -1.22 -1.13
C CYS A 104 5.24 -1.98 -2.21
N VAL A 105 6.29 -1.37 -2.76
CA VAL A 105 7.04 -1.87 -3.90
C VAL A 105 8.52 -1.95 -3.53
N LEU A 106 9.12 -3.12 -3.75
CA LEU A 106 10.55 -3.33 -3.67
C LEU A 106 11.12 -3.53 -5.08
N THR A 107 12.16 -2.78 -5.39
CA THR A 107 12.98 -2.94 -6.59
C THR A 107 14.44 -3.15 -6.18
N PRO A 108 15.36 -3.48 -7.11
CA PRO A 108 16.79 -3.55 -6.79
C PRO A 108 17.36 -2.22 -6.27
N ARG A 109 16.71 -1.09 -6.58
CA ARG A 109 17.23 0.26 -6.31
C ARG A 109 16.62 0.92 -5.08
N ARG A 110 15.39 0.56 -4.72
CA ARG A 110 14.64 1.25 -3.68
C ARG A 110 13.48 0.44 -3.13
N PHE A 111 13.02 0.83 -1.96
CA PHE A 111 11.71 0.48 -1.43
C PHE A 111 10.82 1.72 -1.50
N ALA A 112 9.56 1.56 -1.88
CA ALA A 112 8.66 2.69 -2.06
C ALA A 112 7.22 2.37 -1.68
N TRP A 113 6.51 3.43 -1.29
CA TRP A 113 5.07 3.47 -1.26
C TRP A 113 4.62 4.27 -2.47
N VAL A 114 3.73 3.67 -3.26
CA VAL A 114 3.22 4.27 -4.48
C VAL A 114 1.70 4.24 -4.46
N ALA A 115 1.08 5.25 -5.06
CA ALA A 115 -0.37 5.38 -5.10
C ALA A 115 -0.86 5.60 -6.53
N ALA A 116 -2.08 5.11 -6.80
CA ALA A 116 -2.81 5.50 -7.99
C ALA A 116 -3.10 7.01 -7.94
N VAL A 117 -2.89 7.70 -9.06
CA VAL A 117 -3.36 9.07 -9.24
C VAL A 117 -4.86 8.99 -9.56
N GLU A 118 -5.69 9.56 -8.69
CA GLU A 118 -7.09 9.80 -9.04
C GLU A 118 -7.12 10.83 -10.18
N GLU A 119 -7.66 10.42 -11.32
CA GLU A 119 -7.90 11.31 -12.43
C GLU A 119 -9.07 12.20 -12.02
N SER A 120 -8.78 13.43 -11.56
CA SER A 120 -9.84 14.41 -11.33
C SER A 120 -10.59 14.56 -12.64
N GLU A 121 -11.86 14.17 -12.65
CA GLU A 121 -12.76 14.55 -13.73
C GLU A 121 -12.62 16.07 -13.86
N GLY A 122 -12.22 16.54 -15.05
CA GLY A 122 -12.14 17.97 -15.34
C GLY A 122 -13.51 18.61 -15.11
N PRO A 123 -13.60 19.96 -15.05
CA PRO A 123 -14.87 20.64 -14.80
C PRO A 123 -15.93 20.09 -15.75
N GLU A 124 -17.01 19.57 -15.16
CA GLU A 124 -18.14 18.92 -15.83
C GLU A 124 -18.54 19.71 -17.08
N GLN A 125 -18.13 19.26 -18.26
CA GLN A 125 -18.90 19.58 -19.45
C GLN A 125 -20.20 18.79 -19.29
N GLU A 126 -21.33 19.50 -19.26
CA GLU A 126 -22.69 18.96 -19.19
C GLU A 126 -22.92 17.94 -20.33
N VAL A 127 -22.51 16.69 -20.11
CA VAL A 127 -22.86 15.59 -21.02
C VAL A 127 -24.23 15.09 -20.58
N SER A 128 -25.21 15.43 -21.40
CA SER A 128 -26.63 15.11 -21.23
C SER A 128 -26.84 13.65 -20.79
N LEU A 129 -27.60 13.45 -19.71
CA LEU A 129 -27.86 12.15 -19.04
C LEU A 129 -28.39 11.04 -19.99
N LEU A 130 -28.87 11.42 -21.18
CA LEU A 130 -29.33 10.48 -22.22
C LEU A 130 -28.17 9.73 -22.91
N ASP A 131 -26.97 10.31 -22.98
CA ASP A 131 -25.80 9.66 -23.60
C ASP A 131 -25.12 8.65 -22.66
N GLN A 132 -25.24 8.87 -21.35
CA GLN A 132 -24.69 7.97 -20.33
C GLN A 132 -25.41 6.60 -20.36
N VAL A 133 -26.74 6.59 -20.50
CA VAL A 133 -27.55 5.36 -20.55
C VAL A 133 -27.27 4.53 -21.82
N ARG A 134 -26.98 5.18 -22.95
CA ARG A 134 -26.58 4.50 -24.20
C ARG A 134 -25.20 3.86 -24.10
N GLY A 135 -24.27 4.46 -23.35
CA GLY A 135 -22.94 3.90 -23.08
C GLY A 135 -23.00 2.60 -22.28
N PHE A 136 -23.74 2.60 -21.17
CA PHE A 136 -23.89 1.42 -20.31
C PHE A 136 -24.57 0.24 -21.02
N ALA A 137 -25.60 0.50 -21.83
CA ALA A 137 -26.29 -0.55 -22.59
C ALA A 137 -25.38 -1.23 -23.63
N LYS A 138 -24.42 -0.49 -24.22
CA LYS A 138 -23.47 -1.03 -25.20
C LYS A 138 -22.40 -1.89 -24.52
N THR A 139 -21.90 -1.45 -23.37
CA THR A 139 -20.90 -2.19 -22.57
C THR A 139 -21.46 -3.50 -22.01
N ALA A 140 -22.71 -3.51 -21.51
CA ALA A 140 -23.35 -4.74 -21.04
C ALA A 140 -23.60 -5.73 -22.18
N LYS A 141 -23.96 -5.24 -23.37
CA LYS A 141 -24.18 -6.08 -24.56
C LYS A 141 -22.87 -6.68 -25.08
N ASP A 142 -21.76 -5.95 -25.08
CA ASP A 142 -20.46 -6.48 -25.52
C ASP A 142 -19.90 -7.53 -24.55
N VAL A 143 -20.12 -7.39 -23.23
CA VAL A 143 -19.74 -8.39 -22.21
C VAL A 143 -20.56 -9.69 -22.36
N LEU A 144 -21.85 -9.59 -22.67
CA LEU A 144 -22.71 -10.75 -22.95
C LEU A 144 -22.46 -11.39 -24.32
N SER A 145 -21.80 -10.68 -25.25
CA SER A 145 -21.52 -11.16 -26.62
C SER A 145 -20.20 -11.93 -26.76
N GLY A 146 -19.49 -12.23 -25.67
CA GLY A 146 -18.22 -12.95 -25.71
C GLY A 146 -17.05 -12.17 -26.32
N LYS A 147 -17.19 -10.86 -26.55
CA LYS A 147 -16.05 -10.00 -26.88
C LYS A 147 -15.28 -9.74 -25.59
N GLY A 148 -14.08 -10.31 -25.49
CA GLY A 148 -13.24 -10.20 -24.31
C GLY A 148 -13.07 -8.75 -23.84
N LEU A 149 -12.98 -8.56 -22.52
CA LEU A 149 -12.80 -7.26 -21.86
C LEU A 149 -11.63 -6.42 -22.40
N TYR A 150 -10.69 -7.06 -23.09
CA TYR A 150 -9.55 -6.42 -23.73
C TYR A 150 -9.59 -6.73 -25.24
N PRO A 151 -9.87 -5.73 -26.10
CA PRO A 151 -9.86 -5.94 -27.53
C PRO A 151 -8.45 -6.35 -28.00
N ALA A 152 -8.38 -7.42 -28.81
CA ALA A 152 -7.12 -7.89 -29.37
C ALA A 152 -6.41 -6.77 -30.13
N HIS A 153 -5.07 -6.71 -29.99
CA HIS A 153 -4.19 -5.76 -30.67
C HIS A 153 -4.41 -4.27 -30.32
N ARG A 154 -5.08 -3.97 -29.21
CA ARG A 154 -5.11 -2.60 -28.66
C ARG A 154 -4.32 -2.54 -27.35
N PRO A 155 -3.42 -1.54 -27.19
CA PRO A 155 -2.79 -1.28 -25.90
C PRO A 155 -3.87 -1.04 -24.85
N VAL A 156 -3.73 -1.71 -23.70
CA VAL A 156 -4.61 -1.47 -22.56
C VAL A 156 -3.98 -0.36 -21.72
N GLU A 157 -4.75 0.71 -21.50
CA GLU A 157 -4.30 1.82 -20.67
C GLU A 157 -4.04 1.38 -19.23
N THR A 158 -3.01 1.95 -18.61
CA THR A 158 -2.71 1.79 -17.18
C THR A 158 -3.08 3.04 -16.40
N VAL A 159 -3.40 2.86 -15.13
CA VAL A 159 -3.57 3.98 -14.19
C VAL A 159 -2.20 4.62 -13.96
N ALA A 160 -2.13 5.95 -13.91
CA ALA A 160 -0.91 6.66 -13.55
C ALA A 160 -0.56 6.41 -12.09
N ILE A 161 0.73 6.15 -11.80
CA ILE A 161 1.22 5.89 -10.46
C ILE A 161 2.12 7.05 -10.02
N ARG A 162 1.90 7.55 -8.80
CA ARG A 162 2.76 8.54 -8.14
C ARG A 162 3.49 7.94 -6.95
N SER A 163 4.69 8.47 -6.67
CA SER A 163 5.39 8.18 -5.42
C SER A 163 4.70 8.87 -4.25
N VAL A 164 4.53 8.13 -3.17
CA VAL A 164 4.11 8.67 -1.86
C VAL A 164 5.34 8.88 -0.99
N GLY A 165 6.25 7.91 -1.02
CA GLY A 165 7.55 8.03 -0.37
C GLY A 165 8.49 6.95 -0.90
N GLU A 166 9.77 7.31 -1.00
CA GLU A 166 10.81 6.41 -1.50
C GLU A 166 11.98 6.37 -0.52
N LEU A 167 12.48 5.17 -0.28
CA LEU A 167 13.68 4.91 0.50
C LEU A 167 14.71 4.27 -0.43
N PRO A 168 15.81 4.98 -0.75
CA PRO A 168 16.85 4.45 -1.62
C PRO A 168 17.50 3.23 -0.97
N ARG A 169 18.12 2.36 -1.78
CA ARG A 169 18.79 1.14 -1.30
C ARG A 169 19.75 1.38 -0.13
N ALA A 170 20.45 2.52 -0.10
CA ALA A 170 21.37 2.89 0.97
C ALA A 170 20.69 3.05 2.36
N GLN A 171 19.38 3.27 2.40
CA GLN A 171 18.60 3.36 3.64
C GLN A 171 17.98 2.02 4.06
N ILE A 172 18.15 0.97 3.25
CA ILE A 172 17.69 -0.39 3.58
C ILE A 172 18.84 -1.11 4.30
N ALA A 173 18.66 -1.33 5.60
CA ALA A 173 19.63 -2.04 6.42
C ALA A 173 19.62 -3.56 6.15
N GLY A 174 18.48 -4.14 5.78
CA GLY A 174 18.40 -5.56 5.49
C GLY A 174 17.03 -6.01 4.99
N ILE A 175 17.02 -7.17 4.34
CA ILE A 175 15.81 -7.88 3.91
C ILE A 175 15.95 -9.32 4.39
N ALA A 176 14.98 -9.79 5.19
CA ALA A 176 15.03 -11.13 5.77
C ALA A 176 13.64 -11.72 5.99
N VAL A 177 13.56 -13.05 6.13
CA VAL A 177 12.36 -13.70 6.66
C VAL A 177 12.32 -13.49 8.17
N ALA A 178 11.13 -13.21 8.70
CA ALA A 178 10.88 -13.13 10.13
C ALA A 178 9.50 -13.72 10.47
N GLU A 179 9.24 -13.87 11.76
CA GLU A 179 7.94 -14.23 12.30
C GLU A 179 7.34 -13.03 13.04
N ARG A 180 6.04 -12.81 12.89
CA ARG A 180 5.26 -11.85 13.68
C ARG A 180 4.05 -12.57 14.28
N LYS A 181 3.84 -12.32 15.58
CA LYS A 181 2.56 -12.59 16.24
C LYS A 181 1.65 -11.38 16.18
N LEU A 182 0.50 -11.50 15.51
CA LEU A 182 -0.49 -10.45 15.38
C LEU A 182 -1.33 -10.30 16.68
N PRO A 183 -1.67 -9.06 17.08
CA PRO A 183 -2.28 -8.80 18.38
C PRO A 183 -3.74 -9.27 18.50
N ARG A 184 -4.48 -9.34 17.38
CA ARG A 184 -5.92 -9.63 17.38
C ARG A 184 -6.25 -11.13 17.41
N LYS A 185 -7.26 -11.49 18.21
CA LYS A 185 -7.69 -12.88 18.44
C LYS A 185 -8.64 -13.43 17.36
N ASN A 186 -9.32 -12.56 16.63
CA ASN A 186 -10.29 -12.90 15.58
C ASN A 186 -9.69 -12.99 14.17
N LEU A 187 -8.36 -12.92 14.06
CA LEU A 187 -7.70 -13.10 12.77
C LEU A 187 -7.65 -14.57 12.36
N THR A 188 -7.76 -14.85 11.06
CA THR A 188 -7.69 -16.22 10.51
C THR A 188 -6.40 -16.94 10.88
N TYR A 189 -5.30 -16.21 11.10
CA TYR A 189 -4.08 -16.69 11.72
C TYR A 189 -3.43 -15.55 12.52
N ARG A 190 -2.69 -15.91 13.57
CA ARG A 190 -1.97 -14.95 14.43
C ARG A 190 -0.47 -14.98 14.21
N ASP A 191 0.10 -16.16 14.05
CA ASP A 191 1.51 -16.32 13.78
C ASP A 191 1.71 -16.24 12.27
N ALA A 192 2.36 -15.17 11.82
CA ALA A 192 2.55 -14.82 10.43
C ALA A 192 4.03 -14.88 10.10
N HIS A 193 4.37 -15.52 8.98
CA HIS A 193 5.70 -15.39 8.39
C HIS A 193 5.71 -14.18 7.46
N VAL A 194 6.75 -13.37 7.55
CA VAL A 194 6.84 -12.07 6.86
C VAL A 194 8.17 -11.93 6.13
N LEU A 195 8.15 -11.14 5.05
CA LEU A 195 9.37 -10.53 4.53
C LEU A 195 9.58 -9.19 5.25
N ARG A 196 10.60 -9.13 6.11
CA ARG A 196 10.99 -7.92 6.82
C ARG A 196 11.97 -7.11 5.99
N VAL A 197 11.61 -5.86 5.73
CA VAL A 197 12.51 -4.83 5.18
C VAL A 197 12.86 -3.87 6.30
N SER A 198 14.07 -3.95 6.81
CA SER A 198 14.58 -3.09 7.88
C SER A 198 15.31 -1.88 7.31
N PHE A 199 15.11 -0.72 7.91
CA PHE A 199 15.78 0.52 7.57
C PHE A 199 16.86 0.88 8.59
N VAL A 200 17.75 1.78 8.20
CA VAL A 200 18.96 2.15 8.98
C VAL A 200 18.65 2.80 10.34
N ASP A 201 17.45 3.33 10.54
CA ASP A 201 17.03 3.96 11.81
C ASP A 201 16.31 2.97 12.76
N GLY A 202 16.32 1.68 12.44
CA GLY A 202 15.66 0.62 13.21
C GLY A 202 14.16 0.49 12.96
N SER A 203 13.57 1.35 12.12
CA SER A 203 12.21 1.14 11.61
C SER A 203 12.19 0.21 10.41
N GLY A 204 11.00 -0.18 9.96
CA GLY A 204 10.87 -1.04 8.80
C GLY A 204 9.44 -1.40 8.47
N VAL A 205 9.32 -2.32 7.53
CA VAL A 205 8.05 -2.83 7.04
C VAL A 205 8.11 -4.34 6.97
N ASP A 206 7.07 -4.98 7.45
CA ASP A 206 6.88 -6.41 7.29
C ASP A 206 5.74 -6.68 6.31
N LEU A 207 6.07 -7.38 5.23
CA LEU A 207 5.12 -7.79 4.21
C LEU A 207 4.65 -9.22 4.57
N LEU A 208 3.37 -9.37 4.89
CA LEU A 208 2.81 -10.63 5.35
C LEU A 208 2.69 -11.62 4.19
N ALA A 209 3.33 -12.79 4.35
CA ALA A 209 3.29 -13.86 3.36
C ALA A 209 2.17 -14.88 3.63
N GLY A 210 1.81 -15.05 4.91
CA GLY A 210 0.79 -15.97 5.39
C GLY A 210 1.26 -16.82 6.58
N PRO A 211 0.52 -17.87 6.94
CA PRO A 211 0.80 -18.70 8.11
C PRO A 211 1.88 -19.77 7.86
N ARG A 212 2.39 -19.92 6.63
CA ARG A 212 3.38 -20.96 6.31
C ARG A 212 4.75 -20.35 5.95
N PRO A 213 5.87 -20.95 6.40
CA PRO A 213 7.20 -20.39 6.22
C PRO A 213 7.65 -20.36 4.75
N ASP A 214 7.24 -21.33 3.94
CA ASP A 214 7.55 -21.41 2.50
C ASP A 214 7.08 -20.16 1.74
N GLN A 215 5.98 -19.54 2.18
CA GLN A 215 5.45 -18.33 1.57
C GLN A 215 6.41 -17.14 1.78
N ALA A 216 6.99 -16.99 2.97
CA ALA A 216 7.95 -15.92 3.25
C ALA A 216 9.29 -16.18 2.56
N HIS A 217 9.74 -17.44 2.49
CA HIS A 217 10.92 -17.80 1.70
C HIS A 217 10.74 -17.49 0.21
N ARG A 218 9.54 -17.71 -0.35
CA ARG A 218 9.24 -17.30 -1.72
C ARG A 218 9.31 -15.79 -1.90
N LEU A 219 8.79 -14.99 -0.95
CA LEU A 219 8.95 -13.53 -0.99
C LEU A 219 10.42 -13.12 -0.94
N LEU A 220 11.23 -13.77 -0.10
CA LEU A 220 12.67 -13.51 -0.01
C LEU A 220 13.41 -13.86 -1.30
N ALA A 221 13.06 -14.99 -1.93
CA ALA A 221 13.62 -15.38 -3.22
C ALA A 221 13.32 -14.33 -4.28
N MET A 222 12.06 -13.88 -4.39
CA MET A 222 11.69 -12.78 -5.30
C MET A 222 12.44 -11.48 -4.97
N ALA A 223 12.60 -11.13 -3.70
CA ALA A 223 13.38 -9.97 -3.25
C ALA A 223 14.88 -10.05 -3.61
N ASN A 224 15.40 -11.25 -3.87
CA ASN A 224 16.74 -11.49 -4.37
C ASN A 224 16.81 -11.66 -5.91
N GLY A 225 15.70 -11.44 -6.62
CA GLY A 225 15.61 -11.64 -8.07
C GLY A 225 15.52 -13.11 -8.49
N GLN A 226 15.19 -14.00 -7.57
CA GLN A 226 15.00 -15.45 -7.77
C GLN A 226 13.49 -15.75 -7.71
N GLY A 227 12.76 -15.45 -8.78
CA GLY A 227 11.30 -15.53 -8.79
C GLY A 227 10.75 -16.00 -10.12
#